data_AF-A0A1W9PPM3-F1
#
_entry.id   AF-A0A1W9PPM3-F1
#
_cell.length_a   1.000
_cell.length_b   1.000
_cell.length_c   1.000
_cell.angle_alpha   90.00
_cell.angle_beta   90.00
_cell.angle_gamma   90.00
#
_symmetry.space_group_name_H-M   'P 1'
#
loop_
_entity.id
_entity.type
_entity.pdbx_description
1 polymer ?
#
loop_
_entity_poly.entity_id
_entity_poly.type
_entity_poly.pdbx_seq_one_letter_code
_entity_poly.pdbx_strand_id
1 'polypeptide(L)' 'MTLMRKLPRSVRFYSVALYPTLFNDFLLVHHCGKNCSPKSRRSYFDTKKEALYHSLNIISSKQQEGYTLLKKPQTAR' A
#
# COMPACT_ATOMS: atom_id res chain seq x y z
N MET A 1 -5.04 0.58 -1.43
CA MET A 1 -5.31 0.07 -0.08
C MET A 1 -4.32 0.68 0.90
N THR A 2 -4.77 1.09 2.09
CA THR A 2 -3.92 1.80 3.05
C THR A 2 -3.93 1.11 4.41
N LEU A 3 -2.75 0.99 5.01
CA LEU A 3 -2.45 0.37 6.28
C LEU A 3 -1.86 1.44 7.21
N MET A 4 -2.15 1.34 8.51
CA MET A 4 -1.65 2.26 9.52
C MET A 4 -1.10 1.52 10.72
N ARG A 5 -0.04 2.05 11.34
CA ARG A 5 0.49 1.57 12.61
C ARG A 5 0.71 2.75 13.53
N LYS A 6 0.08 2.71 14.71
CA LYS A 6 0.31 3.69 15.78
C LYS A 6 1.52 3.22 16.61
N LEU A 7 2.52 4.09 16.71
CA LEU A 7 3.67 3.94 17.61
C LEU A 7 3.59 5.03 18.68
N PRO A 8 4.23 4.86 19.86
CA PRO A 8 4.12 5.80 20.98
C PRO A 8 4.39 7.28 20.65
N ARG A 9 5.24 7.55 19.64
CA ARG A 9 5.63 8.92 19.24
C ARG A 9 5.36 9.25 17.76
N SER A 10 4.74 8.35 17.01
CA SER A 10 4.50 8.59 15.58
C SER A 10 3.44 7.68 15.00
N VAL A 11 2.76 8.15 13.96
CA VAL A 11 1.90 7.31 13.12
C VAL A 11 2.66 7.02 11.83
N ARG A 12 2.78 5.73 11.51
CA ARG A 12 3.30 5.28 10.23
C ARG A 12 2.15 4.80 9.37
N PHE A 13 2.23 5.08 8.08
CA PHE A 13 1.29 4.56 7.11
C PHE A 13 2.04 3.80 6.02
N TYR A 14 1.31 2.89 5.38
CA TYR A 14 1.74 2.17 4.21
C TYR A 14 0.56 2.07 3.24
N SER A 15 0.70 2.60 2.02
CA SER A 15 -0.34 2.58 0.99
C SER A 15 0.17 1.87 -0.24
N VAL A 16 -0.67 1.05 -0.85
CA VAL A 16 -0.40 0.33 -2.08
C VAL A 16 -1.50 0.63 -3.08
N ALA A 17 -1.13 1.01 -4.29
CA ALA A 17 -2.05 1.23 -5.40
C ALA A 17 -1.52 0.55 -6.66
N LEU A 18 -2.40 -0.13 -7.38
CA LEU A 18 -2.10 -0.83 -8.62
C LEU A 18 -2.78 -0.10 -9.76
N TYR A 19 -2.02 0.21 -10.82
CA TYR A 19 -2.51 0.89 -12.01
C TYR A 19 -2.14 0.08 -13.26
N PRO A 20 -3.09 -0.18 -14.18
CA PRO A 20 -2.72 -0.58 -15.53
C PRO A 20 -2.01 0.60 -16.22
N THR A 21 -1.03 0.31 -17.07
CA THR A 21 -0.35 1.33 -17.88
C THR A 21 -0.87 1.32 -19.33
N LEU A 22 -0.31 2.19 -20.18
CA LEU A 22 -0.57 2.21 -21.63
C LEU A 22 0.22 1.15 -22.40
N PHE A 23 1.24 0.51 -21.79
CA PHE A 23 2.15 -0.42 -22.46
C PHE A 23 1.84 -1.90 -22.12
N ASN A 24 0.61 -2.17 -21.71
CA ASN A 24 0.14 -3.50 -21.33
C ASN A 24 0.85 -4.12 -20.11
N ASP A 25 1.59 -3.31 -19.34
CA ASP A 25 2.19 -3.66 -18.06
C ASP A 25 1.39 -3.05 -16.88
N PHE A 26 1.80 -3.37 -15.66
CA PHE A 26 1.13 -2.99 -14.42
C PHE A 26 2.11 -2.25 -13.50
N LEU A 27 1.73 -1.04 -13.11
CA LEU A 27 2.47 -0.21 -12.18
C LEU A 27 1.92 -0.40 -10.76
N LEU A 28 2.77 -0.88 -9.86
CA LEU A 28 2.53 -0.88 -8.43
C LEU A 28 3.22 0.33 -7.78
N VAL A 29 2.43 1.18 -7.13
CA VAL A 29 2.91 2.35 -6.39
C VAL A 29 2.76 2.10 -4.89
N HIS A 30 3.84 2.32 -4.16
CA HIS A 30 3.95 2.09 -2.73
C HIS A 30 4.26 3.44 -2.09
N HIS A 31 3.43 3.88 -1.14
CA HIS A 31 3.72 5.05 -0.32
C HIS A 31 3.92 4.61 1.12
N CYS A 32 5.05 4.95 1.74
CA CYS A 32 5.31 4.59 3.12
C CYS A 32 6.04 5.70 3.86
N GLY A 33 5.77 5.83 5.16
CA GLY A 33 6.49 6.79 5.98
C GLY A 33 5.67 7.33 7.13
N LYS A 34 6.18 8.41 7.73
CA LYS A 34 5.41 9.27 8.64
C LYS A 34 4.49 10.15 7.79
N ASN A 35 3.33 10.54 8.33
CA ASN A 35 2.38 11.40 7.61
C ASN A 35 3.03 12.65 6.98
N CYS A 36 4.07 13.21 7.59
CA CYS A 36 4.72 14.44 7.12
C CYS A 36 5.86 14.22 6.11
N SER A 37 6.29 12.99 5.84
CA SER A 37 7.43 12.72 4.94
C SER A 37 7.29 11.36 4.24
N PRO A 38 6.32 11.23 3.31
CA PRO A 38 6.07 9.98 2.64
C PRO A 38 7.14 9.69 1.58
N LYS A 39 7.66 8.46 1.59
CA LYS A 39 8.50 7.93 0.51
C LYS A 39 7.61 7.17 -0.47
N SER A 40 7.81 7.39 -1.76
CA SER A 40 7.17 6.62 -2.82
C SER A 40 8.17 5.68 -3.47
N ARG A 41 7.78 4.42 -3.67
CA ARG A 41 8.47 3.46 -4.53
C ARG A 41 7.54 3.05 -5.66
N ARG A 42 8.09 2.77 -6.83
CA ARG A 42 7.36 2.29 -8.01
C ARG A 42 7.99 0.98 -8.47
N SER A 43 7.15 0.02 -8.83
CA SER A 43 7.55 -1.27 -9.38
C SER A 43 6.66 -1.59 -10.58
N TYR A 44 7.25 -2.07 -11.65
CA TYR A 44 6.56 -2.46 -12.88
C TYR A 44 6.49 -3.99 -12.97
N PHE A 45 5.40 -4.50 -13.52
CA PHE A 45 5.14 -5.92 -13.67
C PHE A 45 4.49 -6.19 -15.01
N ASP A 46 4.93 -7.24 -15.71
CA ASP A 46 4.40 -7.58 -17.03
C ASP A 46 2.98 -8.14 -16.94
N THR A 47 2.63 -8.79 -15.83
CA THR A 47 1.32 -9.40 -15.64
C THR A 47 0.57 -8.89 -14.42
N LYS A 48 -0.76 -8.80 -14.56
CA LYS A 48 -1.67 -8.47 -13.46
C LYS A 48 -1.51 -9.42 -12.27
N LYS A 49 -1.28 -10.70 -12.56
CA LYS A 49 -1.16 -11.76 -11.55
C LYS A 49 0.05 -11.52 -10.65
N GLU A 50 1.21 -11.23 -11.25
CA GLU A 50 2.43 -10.91 -10.51
C GLU A 50 2.26 -9.65 -9.66
N ALA A 51 1.71 -8.59 -10.26
CA ALA A 51 1.50 -7.33 -9.56
C ALA A 51 0.56 -7.49 -8.35
N LEU A 52 -0.52 -8.27 -8.51
CA LEU A 52 -1.43 -8.59 -7.41
C LEU A 52 -0.75 -9.45 -6.35
N TYR A 53 -0.07 -10.52 -6.73
CA TYR A 53 0.64 -11.39 -5.80
C TYR A 53 1.66 -10.61 -4.97
N HIS A 54 2.45 -9.76 -5.62
CA HIS A 54 3.42 -8.91 -4.94
C HIS A 54 2.73 -7.90 -4.01
N SER A 55 1.60 -7.31 -4.42
CA SER A 55 0.84 -6.40 -3.57
C SER A 55 0.34 -7.09 -2.30
N LEU A 56 -0.21 -8.30 -2.41
CA LEU A 56 -0.72 -9.10 -1.29
C LEU A 56 0.39 -9.52 -0.34
N ASN A 57 1.55 -9.93 -0.87
CA ASN A 57 2.71 -10.28 -0.06
C ASN A 57 3.19 -9.09 0.80
N ILE A 58 3.24 -7.89 0.21
CA ILE A 58 3.59 -6.68 0.95
C ILE A 58 2.58 -6.42 2.07
N ILE A 59 1.29 -6.51 1.76
CA ILE A 59 0.22 -6.26 2.74
C ILE A 59 0.34 -7.23 3.90
N SER A 60 0.45 -8.53 3.60
CA SER A 60 0.60 -9.60 4.60
C SER A 60 1.82 -9.36 5.49
N SER A 61 2.98 -9.07 4.88
CA SER A 61 4.20 -8.72 5.61
C SER A 61 4.01 -7.51 6.53
N LYS A 62 3.32 -6.44 6.06
CA LYS A 62 3.03 -5.28 6.92
C LYS A 62 2.02 -5.56 8.01
N GLN A 63 1.05 -6.45 7.79
CA GLN A 63 0.15 -6.88 8.85
C GLN A 63 0.90 -7.64 9.95
N GLN A 64 1.85 -8.50 9.59
CA GLN A 64 2.74 -9.18 10.54
C GLN A 64 3.63 -8.19 11.33
N GLU A 65 4.01 -7.06 10.72
CA GLU A 65 4.68 -5.95 11.41
C GLU A 65 3.75 -5.12 12.32
N GLY A 66 2.47 -5.49 12.46
CA GLY A 66 1.50 -4.81 13.31
C GLY A 66 0.82 -3.60 12.67
N TYR A 67 0.86 -3.46 11.34
CA TYR A 67 0.01 -2.50 10.64
C TYR A 67 -1.41 -3.03 10.51
N THR A 68 -2.40 -2.17 10.72
CA THR A 68 -3.82 -2.50 10.59
C THR A 68 -4.42 -1.82 9.37
N LEU A 69 -5.41 -2.48 8.76
CA LEU A 69 -6.10 -1.93 7.59
C LEU A 69 -6.89 -0.69 7.99
N LEU A 70 -6.68 0.42 7.28
CA LEU A 70 -7.51 1.60 7.45
C LEU A 70 -8.88 1.33 6.81
N LYS A 71 -9.89 1.02 7.63
CA LYS A 71 -11.27 0.94 7.16
C LYS A 71 -11.69 2.35 6.72
N LYS A 72 -12.22 2.48 5.50
CA LYS A 72 -12.87 3.73 5.10
C LYS A 72 -13.97 4.03 6.12
N PRO A 73 -14.13 5.29 6.58
CA PRO A 73 -15.30 5.64 7.38
C PRO A 73 -16.53 5.20 6.59
N GLN A 74 -17.42 4.45 7.26
CA GLN A 74 -18.76 4.25 6.75
C GLN A 74 -19.35 5.66 6.64
N THR A 75 -19.49 6.16 5.42
CA THR A 75 -20.32 7.33 5.16
C THR A 75 -21.69 7.03 5.75
N ALA A 76 -22.00 7.69 6.87
CA ALA A 76 -23.37 7.79 7.37
C ALA A 76 -24.18 8.38 6.21
N ARG A 77 -25.03 7.55 5.62
CA ARG A 77 -26.06 7.97 4.68
C ARG A 77 -27.32 8.26 5.47
#